data_AF-A0A8T7EEN2-F1
#
_entry.id   AF-A0A8T7EEN2-F1
#
_cell.length_a   1.000
_cell.length_b   1.000
_cell.length_c   1.000
_cell.angle_alpha   90.00
_cell.angle_beta   90.00
_cell.angle_gamma   90.00
#
_symmetry.space_group_name_H-M   'P 1'
#
loop_
_entity.id
_entity.type
_entity.pdbx_description
1 polymer ?
#
loop_
_entity_poly.entity_id
_entity_poly.type
_entity_poly.pdbx_seq_one_letter_code
_entity_poly.pdbx_strand_id
1 'polypeptide(L)' 'MQDFVWDEDIDLSDIPEITPEMFARSVVHRGLAPASTKQQVTLRIDSDVLDWFRGQGRGYQTKINALLRAYMEAHQS' A
#
# COMPACT_ATOMS: atom_id res chain seq x y z
N MET A 1 -21.58 19.74 -9.05
CA MET A 1 -23.03 19.54 -8.77
C MET A 1 -23.60 18.95 -10.04
N GLN A 2 -23.91 17.66 -10.17
CA GLN A 2 -24.20 16.58 -9.22
C GLN A 2 -23.50 15.29 -9.69
N ASP A 3 -22.70 14.67 -8.83
CA ASP A 3 -22.31 13.26 -8.96
C ASP A 3 -23.10 12.51 -7.87
N PHE A 4 -24.43 12.59 -7.95
CA PHE A 4 -25.33 11.94 -6.99
C PHE A 4 -26.02 10.81 -7.73
N VAL A 5 -25.59 9.58 -7.43
CA VAL A 5 -26.25 8.37 -7.89
C VAL A 5 -27.21 7.98 -6.77
N TRP A 6 -28.50 7.85 -7.09
CA TRP A 6 -29.48 7.35 -6.13
C TRP A 6 -29.34 5.82 -6.04
N ASP A 7 -29.60 5.25 -4.86
CA ASP A 7 -29.52 3.80 -4.64
C ASP A 7 -30.33 3.00 -5.68
N GLU A 8 -31.42 3.57 -6.18
CA GLU A 8 -32.31 2.95 -7.19
C GLU A 8 -31.66 2.84 -8.59
N ASP A 9 -30.67 3.68 -8.89
CA ASP A 9 -29.93 3.67 -10.15
C ASP A 9 -28.70 2.75 -10.13
N ILE A 10 -28.46 2.04 -9.02
CA ILE A 10 -27.32 1.13 -8.88
C ILE A 10 -27.64 -0.21 -9.55
N ASP A 11 -26.95 -0.48 -10.66
CA ASP A 11 -27.02 -1.78 -11.33
C ASP A 11 -26.27 -2.86 -10.53
N LEU A 12 -26.99 -3.89 -10.11
CA LEU A 12 -26.47 -5.04 -9.35
C LEU A 12 -26.40 -6.31 -10.21
N SER A 13 -26.73 -6.25 -11.51
CA SER A 13 -26.86 -7.43 -12.37
C SER A 13 -25.56 -8.23 -12.54
N ASP A 14 -24.41 -7.57 -12.43
CA ASP A 14 -23.08 -8.19 -12.52
C ASP A 14 -22.60 -8.83 -11.19
N ILE A 15 -23.31 -8.62 -10.08
CA ILE A 15 -22.84 -9.00 -8.74
C ILE A 15 -23.64 -10.21 -8.25
N PRO A 16 -22.99 -11.36 -7.98
CA PRO A 16 -23.69 -12.51 -7.42
C PRO A 16 -24.16 -12.23 -6.00
N GLU A 17 -25.39 -12.64 -5.66
CA GLU A 17 -25.90 -12.56 -4.29
C GLU A 17 -25.08 -13.45 -3.34
N ILE A 18 -24.68 -12.91 -2.18
CA ILE A 18 -24.07 -13.73 -1.13
C ILE A 18 -25.13 -14.64 -0.53
N THR A 19 -24.93 -15.95 -0.69
CA THR A 19 -25.75 -16.94 0.02
C THR A 19 -25.30 -17.10 1.47
N PRO A 20 -26.18 -17.52 2.39
CA PRO A 20 -25.81 -17.81 3.77
C PRO A 20 -24.68 -18.85 3.88
N GLU A 21 -24.65 -19.82 2.98
CA GLU A 21 -23.61 -20.86 2.92
C GLU A 21 -22.25 -20.29 2.48
N MET A 22 -22.24 -19.35 1.54
CA MET A 22 -21.04 -18.61 1.14
C MET A 22 -20.52 -17.73 2.28
N PHE A 23 -21.42 -17.03 2.98
CA PHE A 23 -21.06 -16.20 4.12
C PHE A 23 -20.46 -17.04 5.25
N ALA A 24 -21.06 -18.19 5.57
CA ALA A 24 -20.57 -19.10 6.61
C ALA A 24 -19.16 -19.66 6.32
N ARG A 25 -18.79 -19.78 5.03
CA ARG A 25 -17.47 -20.24 4.58
C ARG A 25 -16.47 -19.11 4.34
N SER A 26 -16.90 -17.85 4.49
CA SER A 26 -16.06 -16.69 4.21
C SER A 26 -14.99 -16.51 5.28
N VAL A 27 -13.75 -16.28 4.85
CA VAL A 27 -12.64 -15.96 5.76
C VAL A 27 -12.72 -14.48 6.13
N VAL A 28 -13.15 -14.20 7.36
CA VAL A 28 -13.07 -12.85 7.92
C VAL A 28 -11.60 -12.52 8.15
N HIS A 29 -11.04 -11.63 7.33
CA HIS A 29 -9.71 -11.06 7.55
C HIS A 29 -9.77 -10.06 8.71
N ARG A 30 -9.90 -10.57 9.94
CA ARG A 30 -9.88 -9.77 11.15
C ARG A 30 -8.43 -9.54 11.55
N GLY A 31 -7.94 -8.30 11.39
CA GLY A 31 -6.58 -7.93 11.76
C GLY A 31 -5.62 -7.76 10.59
N LEU A 32 -6.03 -7.05 9.52
CA LEU A 32 -5.04 -6.30 8.76
C LEU A 32 -4.30 -5.41 9.77
N ALA A 33 -3.08 -5.80 10.14
CA ALA A 33 -2.22 -4.97 10.95
C ALA A 33 -2.22 -3.56 10.34
N PRO A 34 -2.32 -2.48 11.14
CA PRO A 34 -2.37 -1.14 10.59
C PRO A 34 -1.26 -0.99 9.57
N ALA A 35 -1.67 -0.75 8.31
CA ALA A 35 -0.76 -0.75 7.20
C ALA A 35 0.26 0.36 7.41
N SER A 36 1.53 -0.05 7.52
CA SER A 36 2.75 0.76 7.45
C SER A 36 3.19 1.50 8.73
N THR A 37 4.23 0.96 9.36
CA THR A 37 5.13 1.69 10.28
C THR A 37 6.03 2.71 9.56
N LYS A 38 5.99 2.78 8.22
CA LYS A 38 6.80 3.73 7.45
C LYS A 38 6.14 5.10 7.57
N GLN A 39 6.89 6.06 8.11
CA GLN A 39 6.48 7.46 8.13
C GLN A 39 6.92 8.12 6.82
N GLN A 40 6.01 8.87 6.20
CA GLN A 40 6.35 9.74 5.08
C GLN A 40 7.07 10.97 5.64
N VAL A 41 8.33 11.14 5.26
CA VAL A 41 9.17 12.26 5.68
C VAL A 41 9.75 12.95 4.46
N THR A 42 9.98 14.25 4.57
CA THR A 42 10.68 15.03 3.54
C THR A 42 12.18 15.01 3.86
N LEU A 43 12.96 14.29 3.06
CA LEU A 43 14.42 14.22 3.17
C LEU A 43 15.06 14.78 1.89
N ARG A 44 16.17 15.50 2.03
CA ARG A 44 17.01 15.92 0.90
C ARG A 44 18.07 14.85 0.65
N ILE A 45 18.17 14.42 -0.60
CA ILE A 45 19.18 13.46 -1.07
C ILE A 45 19.92 14.16 -2.22
N ASP A 46 21.23 13.97 -2.28
CA ASP A 46 22.05 14.50 -3.38
C ASP A 46 21.54 13.98 -4.73
N SER A 47 21.62 14.84 -5.75
CA SER A 47 21.01 14.57 -7.06
C SER A 47 21.63 13.36 -7.75
N ASP A 48 22.95 13.21 -7.68
CA ASP A 48 23.69 12.11 -8.28
C ASP A 48 23.32 10.77 -7.63
N VAL A 49 23.17 10.76 -6.30
CA VAL A 49 22.74 9.59 -5.53
C VAL A 49 21.31 9.20 -5.93
N LEU A 50 20.41 10.18 -6.00
CA LEU A 50 19.03 9.92 -6.37
C LEU A 50 18.91 9.39 -7.80
N ASP A 51 19.68 9.95 -8.73
CA ASP A 51 19.68 9.53 -10.14
C ASP A 51 20.28 8.14 -10.31
N TRP A 52 21.32 7.79 -9.54
CA TRP A 52 21.84 6.43 -9.49
C TRP A 52 20.77 5.42 -9.05
N PHE A 53 20.02 5.73 -7.98
CA PHE A 53 18.94 4.86 -7.50
C PHE A 53 17.79 4.75 -8.52
N ARG A 54 17.40 5.87 -9.16
CA ARG A 54 16.38 5.88 -10.22
C ARG A 54 16.79 5.04 -11.43
N GLY A 55 18.07 5.07 -11.80
CA GLY A 55 18.65 4.24 -12.87
C GLY A 55 18.48 2.73 -12.65
N GLN A 56 18.24 2.30 -11.41
CA GLN A 56 17.99 0.89 -11.09
C GLN A 56 16.54 0.44 -11.29
N GLY A 57 15.68 1.30 -11.84
CA GLY A 57 14.31 0.99 -12.21
C GLY A 57 13.28 1.09 -11.06
N ARG A 58 12.14 0.42 -11.26
CA ARG A 58 11.00 0.46 -10.33
C ARG A 58 11.42 -0.01 -8.93
N GLY A 59 10.99 0.71 -7.90
CA GLY A 59 11.28 0.36 -6.51
C GLY A 59 12.53 1.00 -5.92
N TYR A 60 13.11 2.02 -6.57
CA TYR A 60 14.27 2.75 -6.04
C TYR A 60 14.07 3.27 -4.61
N GLN A 61 12.87 3.74 -4.25
CA GLN A 61 12.54 4.17 -2.88
C GLN A 61 12.64 3.02 -1.87
N THR A 62 12.20 1.82 -2.25
CA THR A 62 12.32 0.61 -1.41
C THR A 62 13.79 0.27 -1.17
N LYS A 63 14.64 0.43 -2.19
CA LYS A 63 16.09 0.19 -2.08
C LYS A 63 16.77 1.22 -1.17
N ILE A 64 16.41 2.50 -1.29
CA ILE A 64 16.89 3.54 -0.37
C ILE A 64 16.54 3.18 1.07
N ASN A 65 15.27 2.79 1.33
CA ASN A 65 14.85 2.39 2.67
C ASN A 65 15.57 1.14 3.18
N ALA A 66 15.86 0.17 2.32
CA ALA A 66 16.63 -1.02 2.69
C ALA A 66 18.08 -0.68 3.09
N LEU A 67 18.72 0.24 2.36
CA LEU A 67 20.07 0.73 2.70
C LEU A 67 20.08 1.44 4.06
N LEU A 68 19.12 2.32 4.31
CA LEU A 68 19.00 3.03 5.59
C LEU A 68 18.80 2.05 6.76
N ARG A 69 18.01 0.99 6.56
CA ARG A 69 17.80 -0.07 7.56
C ARG A 69 19.09 -0.84 7.84
N ALA A 70 19.78 -1.30 6.80
CA ALA A 70 21.04 -2.03 6.95
C ALA A 70 22.11 -1.19 7.67
N TYR A 71 22.18 0.10 7.34
CA TYR A 71 23.07 1.04 8.04
C TYR A 71 22.71 1.18 9.52
N MET A 72 21.42 1.35 9.84
CA MET A 72 20.93 1.43 11.23
C MET A 72 21.30 0.17 12.03
N GLU A 73 21.06 -1.02 11.47
CA GLU A 73 21.35 -2.30 12.12
C GLU A 73 22.86 -2.49 12.38
N ALA A 74 23.70 -2.08 11.43
CA ALA A 74 25.16 -2.13 11.58
C ALA A 74 25.71 -1.17 12.65
N HIS A 75 25.00 -0.09 12.98
CA HIS A 75 25.42 0.94 13.95
C HIS A 75 24.69 0.85 15.30
N GLN A 76 23.89 -0.19 15.50
CA GLN A 76 23.19 -0.46 16.77
C GLN A 76 23.94 -1.47 17.67
N SER A 77 25.22 -1.77 17.39
CA SER A 77 26.09 -2.60 18.25
C SER A 77 26.87 -1.77 19.27
#